data_AF-A0A5S4W2Y8-F1
#
_entry.id   AF-A0A5S4W2Y8-F1
#
_cell.length_a   1.000
_cell.length_b   1.000
_cell.length_c   1.000
_cell.angle_alpha   90.00
_cell.angle_beta   90.00
_cell.angle_gamma   90.00
#
_symmetry.space_group_name_H-M   'P 1'
#
loop_
_entity.id
_entity.type
_entity.pdbx_description
1 polymer ?
#
loop_
_entity_poly.entity_id
_entity_poly.type
_entity_poly.pdbx_seq_one_letter_code
_entity_poly.pdbx_strand_id
1 'polypeptide(L)'
;MKSLLLLTASGPLLILTSHESLHDQKLLDVLRHKGIGKFVAFEVPLSLAKARYGGHFQAVESNLQETDDLRVLDFDGQRIFQLFRFDELGAPILKEPS
;
A
#
# COMPACT_ATOMS: atom_id res chain seq x y z
N MET A 1 7.43 6.31 6.91
CA MET A 1 6.52 5.19 6.53
C MET A 1 5.31 5.76 5.83
N LYS A 2 4.79 5.09 4.81
CA LYS A 2 3.54 5.40 4.11
C LYS A 2 2.65 4.17 4.03
N SER A 3 1.34 4.39 3.88
CA SER A 3 0.36 3.36 3.57
C SER A 3 -0.21 3.65 2.18
N LEU A 4 -0.21 2.64 1.31
CA LEU A 4 -0.61 2.79 -0.09
C LEU A 4 -1.62 1.71 -0.44
N LEU A 5 -2.79 2.13 -0.92
CA LEU A 5 -3.76 1.25 -1.55
C LEU A 5 -3.45 1.19 -3.04
N LEU A 6 -3.08 0.02 -3.54
CA LEU A 6 -2.84 -0.27 -4.95
C LEU A 6 -4.05 -1.00 -5.53
N LEU A 7 -4.64 -0.46 -6.58
CA LEU A 7 -5.58 -1.16 -7.44
C LEU A 7 -4.80 -1.78 -8.61
N THR A 8 -4.59 -3.09 -8.53
CA THR A 8 -3.80 -3.86 -9.50
C THR A 8 -4.72 -4.73 -10.36
N ALA A 9 -4.17 -5.37 -11.40
CA ALA A 9 -4.93 -6.29 -12.26
C ALA A 9 -5.50 -7.50 -11.51
N SER A 10 -4.82 -7.97 -10.45
CA SER A 10 -5.27 -9.09 -9.61
C SER A 10 -6.19 -8.65 -8.45
N GLY A 11 -6.41 -7.34 -8.30
CA GLY A 11 -7.25 -6.77 -7.26
C GLY A 11 -6.52 -5.75 -6.36
N PRO A 12 -7.23 -5.25 -5.33
CA PRO A 12 -6.68 -4.29 -4.39
C PRO A 12 -5.63 -4.90 -3.46
N LEU A 13 -4.58 -4.13 -3.17
CA LEU A 13 -3.52 -4.49 -2.24
C LEU A 13 -3.20 -3.28 -1.37
N LEU A 14 -3.23 -3.43 -0.05
CA LEU A 14 -2.83 -2.38 0.88
C LEU A 14 -1.43 -2.70 1.40
N ILE A 15 -0.47 -1.79 1.18
CA ILE A 15 0.92 -1.97 1.58
C ILE A 15 1.38 -0.88 2.56
N LEU A 16 2.36 -1.24 3.39
CA LEU A 16 3.18 -0.30 4.17
C LEU A 16 4.57 -0.25 3.56
N THR A 17 5.17 0.95 3.52
CA THR A 17 6.52 1.13 2.99
C THR A 17 7.31 2.18 3.77
N SER A 18 8.63 1.99 3.89
CA SER A 18 9.57 2.97 4.44
C SER A 18 9.76 4.17 3.49
N HIS A 19 9.59 3.96 2.18
CA HIS A 19 9.77 4.97 1.14
C HIS A 19 8.83 6.18 1.33
N GLU A 20 9.37 7.38 1.12
CA GLU A 20 8.63 8.64 1.29
C GLU A 20 7.73 8.98 0.09
N SER A 21 7.86 8.28 -1.03
CA SER A 21 7.12 8.59 -2.26
C SER A 21 6.85 7.33 -3.08
N LEU A 22 5.67 7.28 -3.70
CA LEU A 22 5.35 6.28 -4.73
C LEU A 22 6.24 6.43 -5.98
N HIS A 23 6.84 7.60 -6.19
CA HIS A 23 7.79 7.84 -7.27
C HIS A 23 9.21 7.37 -6.96
N ASP A 24 9.45 6.80 -5.78
CA ASP A 24 10.74 6.18 -5.47
C ASP A 24 10.99 4.99 -6.39
N GLN A 25 12.07 5.05 -7.15
CA GLN A 25 12.41 4.03 -8.13
C GLN A 25 12.63 2.66 -7.47
N LYS A 26 13.20 2.60 -6.26
CA LYS A 26 13.42 1.34 -5.54
C LYS A 26 12.10 0.66 -5.18
N LEU A 27 11.12 1.43 -4.69
CA LEU A 27 9.77 0.93 -4.42
C LEU A 27 9.13 0.36 -5.69
N LEU A 28 9.20 1.12 -6.79
CA LEU A 28 8.64 0.69 -8.06
C LEU A 28 9.34 -0.56 -8.61
N ASP A 29 10.65 -0.67 -8.45
CA ASP A 29 11.41 -1.86 -8.83
C ASP A 29 10.95 -3.07 -8.01
N VAL A 30 10.78 -2.94 -6.69
CA VAL A 30 10.26 -4.00 -5.82
C VAL A 30 8.87 -4.46 -6.27
N LEU A 31 7.97 -3.52 -6.57
CA LEU A 31 6.63 -3.83 -7.08
C LEU A 31 6.68 -4.55 -8.43
N ARG A 32 7.54 -4.10 -9.36
CA ARG A 32 7.73 -4.76 -10.66
C ARG A 32 8.27 -6.19 -10.52
N HIS A 33 9.23 -6.44 -9.64
CA HIS A 33 9.72 -7.79 -9.36
C HIS A 33 8.63 -8.70 -8.79
N LYS A 34 7.59 -8.13 -8.18
CA LYS A 34 6.37 -8.83 -7.72
C LYS A 34 5.27 -8.91 -8.80
N GLY A 35 5.57 -8.52 -10.04
CA GLY A 35 4.63 -8.54 -11.16
C GLY A 35 3.67 -7.34 -11.22
N ILE A 36 3.85 -6.34 -10.36
CA ILE A 36 2.98 -5.16 -10.26
C ILE A 36 3.63 -4.00 -11.02
N GLY A 37 3.43 -3.98 -12.35
CA GLY A 37 4.00 -2.96 -13.24
C GLY A 37 3.04 -1.83 -13.64
N LYS A 38 1.72 -2.07 -13.55
CA LYS A 38 0.65 -1.11 -13.88
C LYS A 38 -0.42 -1.14 -12.80
N PHE A 39 -0.77 0.02 -12.25
CA PHE A 39 -1.74 0.12 -11.17
C PHE A 39 -2.20 1.57 -10.97
N VAL A 40 -3.31 1.73 -10.23
CA VAL A 40 -3.70 3.01 -9.63
C VAL A 40 -3.37 2.94 -8.14
N ALA A 41 -2.66 3.93 -7.61
CA ALA A 41 -2.36 4.00 -6.19
C ALA A 41 -3.05 5.17 -5.52
N PHE A 42 -3.36 5.00 -4.25
CA PHE A 42 -3.86 6.04 -3.37
C PHE A 42 -3.04 6.05 -2.10
N GLU A 43 -2.65 7.23 -1.62
CA GLU A 43 -2.17 7.34 -0.24
C GLU A 43 -3.33 7.15 0.73
N VAL A 44 -3.12 6.28 1.71
CA VAL A 44 -4.05 6.07 2.82
C VAL A 44 -3.46 6.75 4.05
N PRO A 45 -4.19 7.64 4.74
CA PRO A 45 -3.70 8.23 5.98
C PRO A 45 -3.29 7.13 6.98
N LEU A 46 -2.05 7.19 7.48
CA LEU A 46 -1.53 6.16 8.39
C LEU A 46 -2.37 6.00 9.65
N SER A 47 -2.84 7.11 10.22
CA SER A 47 -3.73 7.11 11.39
C SER A 47 -5.02 6.34 11.12
N LEU A 48 -5.57 6.46 9.91
CA LEU A 48 -6.78 5.77 9.49
C LEU A 48 -6.55 4.26 9.32
N ALA A 49 -5.45 3.88 8.67
CA ALA A 49 -5.06 2.48 8.54
C ALA A 49 -4.79 1.84 9.92
N LYS A 50 -4.10 2.53 10.81
CA LYS A 50 -3.86 2.11 12.21
C LYS A 50 -5.17 1.89 12.96
N ALA A 51 -6.11 2.83 12.88
CA ALA A 51 -7.39 2.74 13.56
C ALA A 51 -8.25 1.56 13.07
N ARG A 52 -8.22 1.26 11.77
CA ARG A 52 -9.06 0.22 11.14
C ARG A 52 -8.50 -1.20 11.29
N TYR A 53 -7.18 -1.35 11.23
CA TYR A 53 -6.53 -2.66 11.34
C TYR A 53 -6.08 -2.99 12.77
N GLY A 54 -5.96 -2.00 13.65
CA GLY A 54 -5.67 -2.20 15.07
C GLY A 54 -4.42 -3.06 15.31
N GLY A 55 -4.57 -4.14 16.08
CA GLY A 55 -3.47 -5.05 16.40
C GLY A 55 -2.80 -5.69 15.18
N HIS A 56 -3.54 -5.92 14.09
CA HIS A 56 -2.96 -6.43 12.84
C HIS A 56 -1.98 -5.42 12.24
N PHE A 57 -2.31 -4.13 12.29
CA PHE A 57 -1.39 -3.08 11.87
C PHE A 57 -0.10 -3.13 12.68
N GLN A 58 -0.19 -3.21 14.01
CA GLN A 58 0.96 -3.23 14.91
C GLN A 58 1.87 -4.44 14.64
N ALA A 59 1.27 -5.61 14.37
CA ALA A 59 2.03 -6.82 14.04
C ALA A 59 2.78 -6.67 12.70
N VAL A 60 2.15 -6.08 11.68
CA VAL A 60 2.80 -5.85 10.38
C VAL A 60 3.88 -4.75 10.49
N GLU A 61 3.60 -3.67 11.22
CA GLU A 61 4.52 -2.55 11.46
C GLU A 61 5.77 -3.01 12.24
N SER A 62 5.60 -3.83 13.28
CA SER A 62 6.72 -4.33 14.10
C SER A 62 7.62 -5.33 13.37
N ASN A 63 7.07 -6.00 12.34
CA ASN A 63 7.83 -6.90 11.47
C ASN A 63 8.55 -6.17 10.32
N LEU A 64 8.48 -4.85 10.27
CA LEU A 64 9.26 -4.03 9.37
C LEU A 64 10.68 -3.88 9.94
N GLN A 65 11.58 -4.79 9.54
CA GLN A 65 13.01 -4.60 9.82
C GLN A 65 13.56 -3.49 8.92
N GLU A 66 14.63 -2.80 9.35
CA GLU A 66 15.25 -1.69 8.60
C GLU A 66 15.65 -2.06 7.15
N THR A 67 15.86 -3.34 6.86
CA THR A 67 16.24 -3.84 5.53
C THR A 67 15.06 -4.14 4.61
N ASP A 68 13.82 -4.05 5.12
CA ASP A 68 12.63 -4.55 4.48
C ASP A 68 11.66 -3.41 4.16
N ASP A 69 11.82 -2.82 2.97
CA ASP A 69 11.19 -1.55 2.61
C ASP A 69 9.69 -1.63 2.26
N LEU A 70 9.10 -2.83 2.21
CA LEU A 70 7.70 -3.06 1.84
C LEU A 70 7.05 -4.24 2.58
N ARG A 71 5.80 -4.04 3.01
CA ARG A 71 4.94 -5.08 3.59
C ARG A 71 3.53 -5.00 3.04
N VAL A 72 2.89 -6.16 2.92
CA VAL A 72 1.45 -6.24 2.65
C VAL A 72 0.72 -6.16 3.98
N LEU A 73 -0.08 -5.11 4.17
CA LEU A 73 -0.99 -4.99 5.29
C LEU A 73 -2.26 -5.80 5.04
N ASP A 74 -2.77 -5.76 3.80
CA ASP A 74 -3.95 -6.50 3.40
C ASP A 74 -3.94 -6.83 1.91
N PHE A 75 -4.44 -8.01 1.57
CA PHE A 75 -4.64 -8.49 0.20
C PHE A 75 -6.08 -8.97 -0.04
N ASP A 76 -6.94 -8.94 0.97
CA ASP A 76 -8.37 -9.19 0.81
C ASP A 76 -9.04 -7.91 0.27
N GLY A 77 -9.20 -7.88 -1.06
CA GLY A 77 -9.78 -6.74 -1.75
C GLY A 77 -11.17 -6.35 -1.28
N GLN A 78 -12.00 -7.33 -0.87
CA GLN A 78 -13.34 -7.06 -0.38
C GLN A 78 -13.28 -6.35 0.97
N ARG A 79 -12.45 -6.84 1.89
CA ARG A 79 -12.26 -6.20 3.20
C ARG A 79 -11.69 -4.78 3.05
N ILE A 80 -10.69 -4.60 2.19
CA ILE A 80 -10.10 -3.28 1.91
C ILE A 80 -11.19 -2.30 1.45
N PHE A 81 -12.02 -2.69 0.49
CA PHE A 81 -13.06 -1.82 -0.06
C PHE A 81 -14.19 -1.52 0.92
N GLN A 82 -14.46 -2.42 1.87
CA GLN A 82 -15.40 -2.16 2.95
C GLN A 82 -14.82 -1.23 4.03
N LEU A 83 -13.50 -1.31 4.25
CA LEU A 83 -12.83 -0.52 5.26
C LEU A 83 -12.56 0.91 4.82
N PHE A 84 -12.28 1.19 3.55
CA PHE A 84 -11.90 2.54 3.09
C PHE A 84 -12.89 3.13 2.09
N ARG A 85 -13.33 4.36 2.36
CA ARG A 85 -14.10 5.16 1.41
C ARG A 85 -13.16 5.94 0.51
N PHE A 86 -13.55 6.13 -0.76
CA PHE A 86 -12.72 6.88 -1.71
C PHE A 86 -12.49 8.35 -1.34
N ASP A 87 -13.40 8.97 -0.58
CA ASP A 87 -13.28 10.36 -0.11
C ASP A 87 -12.29 10.54 1.06
N GLU A 88 -11.81 9.43 1.63
CA GLU A 88 -10.78 9.42 2.69
C GLU A 88 -9.38 9.20 2.14
N LEU A 89 -9.28 8.90 0.84
CA LEU A 89 -8.02 8.59 0.16
C LEU A 89 -7.40 9.86 -0.44
N GLY A 90 -6.07 9.84 -0.61
CA GLY A 90 -5.37 10.86 -1.39
C GLY A 90 -5.78 10.86 -2.87
N ALA A 91 -5.25 11.79 -3.65
CA ALA A 91 -5.48 11.81 -5.09
C ALA A 91 -4.97 10.51 -5.76
N PRO A 92 -5.64 9.99 -6.80
CA PRO A 92 -5.17 8.83 -7.53
C PRO A 92 -3.83 9.12 -8.21
N ILE A 93 -2.89 8.19 -8.08
CA ILE A 93 -1.61 8.21 -8.78
C ILE A 93 -1.63 7.08 -9.80
N LEU A 94 -1.53 7.43 -11.08
CA LEU A 94 -1.58 6.47 -12.19
C LEU A 94 -0.16 6.01 -12.50
N LYS A 95 0.10 4.70 -12.39
CA LYS A 95 1.37 4.10 -12.81
C LYS A 95 1.17 3.20 -14.02
N GLU A 96 1.85 3.54 -15.10
CA GLU A 96 1.97 2.72 -16.30
C GLU A 96 3.22 1.83 -16.26
N PRO A 97 3.23 0.71 -17.03
CA PRO A 97 4.44 -0.06 -17.27
C PRO A 97 5.51 0.88 -17.83
N SER A 98 6.72 0.79 -17.29
CA SER A 98 7.89 1.51 -17.80
C SER A 98 8.57 0.67 -18.87
#